data_AF-A0A531KPB5-F1
#
_entry.id   AF-A0A531KPB5-F1
#
_cell.length_a   1.000
_cell.length_b   1.000
_cell.length_c   1.000
_cell.angle_alpha   90.00
_cell.angle_beta   90.00
_cell.angle_gamma   90.00
#
_symmetry.space_group_name_H-M   'P 1'
#
loop_
_entity.id
_entity.type
_entity.pdbx_description
1 polymer ?
#
loop_
_entity_poly.entity_id
_entity_poly.type
_entity_poly.pdbx_seq_one_letter_code
_entity_poly.pdbx_strand_id
1 'polypeptide(L)'
;VYVEVFRNIPPLLVIFFWYSGVLAVLPPPRESINLPFSSFLNQRGFYFPRAVWGDGSWLILVALLLGIAMAWFVARKARQRQMATGQQFPVFWTSTALIIGLPLLAYALSGFPLSFDYPKQSTFNLTGGFQVRPEFLSLYLALSCYTAAFIAEIVRAGIRGVSKGQTEAAAALGLRAGPILRLVVIPQAMRIVIPPLTSQYLNLTKNSSL
;
A
#
# COMPACT_ATOMS: atom_id res chain seq x y z
N VAL A 1 13.88 -7.67 20.92
CA VAL A 1 13.94 -8.87 20.05
C VAL A 1 13.77 -8.55 18.56
N TYR A 2 12.57 -8.35 18.00
CA TYR A 2 12.40 -8.11 16.53
C TYR A 2 13.30 -6.99 15.98
N VAL A 3 13.26 -5.80 16.59
CA VAL A 3 14.05 -4.63 16.12
C VAL A 3 15.55 -4.90 16.20
N GLU A 4 16.03 -5.60 17.23
CA GLU A 4 17.45 -5.89 17.42
C GLU A 4 17.95 -6.95 16.44
N VAL A 5 17.11 -7.93 16.09
CA VAL A 5 17.47 -8.98 15.13
C VAL A 5 17.66 -8.38 13.74
N PHE A 6 16.65 -7.68 13.22
CA PHE A 6 16.67 -7.21 11.83
C PHE A 6 17.63 -6.05 11.59
N ARG A 7 17.99 -5.27 12.62
CA ARG A 7 18.94 -4.15 12.46
C ARG A 7 20.41 -4.58 12.41
N ASN A 8 20.73 -5.73 13.00
CA ASN A 8 22.10 -6.23 13.12
C ASN A 8 22.48 -7.25 12.05
N ILE A 9 21.54 -7.61 11.17
CA ILE A 9 21.76 -8.59 10.10
C ILE A 9 21.88 -7.85 8.75
N PRO A 10 22.86 -8.21 7.91
CA PRO A 10 22.94 -7.68 6.54
C PRO A 10 21.65 -7.95 5.75
N PRO A 11 21.12 -6.96 5.00
CA PRO A 11 19.84 -7.11 4.29
C PRO A 11 19.86 -8.28 3.30
N LEU A 12 21.00 -8.56 2.66
CA LEU A 12 21.19 -9.73 1.79
C LEU A 12 20.94 -11.05 2.51
N LEU A 13 21.35 -11.18 3.77
CA LEU A 13 21.12 -12.40 4.55
C LEU A 13 19.63 -12.55 4.90
N VAL A 14 18.94 -11.43 5.14
CA VAL A 14 17.48 -11.44 5.36
C VAL A 14 16.74 -11.85 4.08
N ILE A 15 17.17 -11.35 2.91
CA ILE A 15 16.63 -11.76 1.60
C ILE A 15 16.85 -13.26 1.39
N PHE A 16 18.07 -13.74 1.62
CA PHE A 16 18.41 -15.15 1.50
C PHE A 16 17.60 -16.03 2.47
N PHE A 17 17.38 -15.57 3.70
CA PHE A 17 16.54 -16.26 4.67
C PHE A 17 15.10 -16.40 4.17
N TRP A 18 14.48 -15.33 3.67
CA TRP A 18 13.12 -15.42 3.12
C TRP A 18 13.05 -16.30 1.88
N TYR A 19 14.03 -16.23 1.00
CA TYR A 19 14.07 -17.05 -0.20
C TYR A 19 14.31 -18.53 0.13
N SER A 20 15.46 -18.85 0.72
CA SER A 20 15.91 -20.24 0.93
C SER A 20 15.30 -20.89 2.16
N GLY A 21 15.05 -20.12 3.22
CA GLY A 21 14.57 -20.63 4.51
C GLY A 21 13.05 -20.69 4.62
N VAL A 22 12.32 -19.89 3.85
CA VAL A 22 10.85 -19.83 3.92
C VAL A 22 10.22 -20.23 2.59
N LEU A 23 10.49 -19.49 1.51
CA LEU A 23 9.79 -19.69 0.24
C LEU A 23 10.21 -20.98 -0.49
N ALA A 24 11.50 -21.34 -0.44
CA ALA A 24 12.00 -22.56 -1.07
C ALA A 24 11.57 -23.85 -0.33
N VAL A 25 11.13 -23.73 0.92
CA VAL A 25 10.64 -24.85 1.74
C VAL A 25 9.14 -25.10 1.54
N LEU A 26 8.44 -24.18 0.85
CA LEU A 26 7.04 -24.35 0.50
C LEU A 26 6.80 -25.59 -0.37
N PRO A 27 5.59 -26.16 -0.35
CA PRO A 27 5.31 -27.37 -1.10
C PRO A 27 5.52 -27.18 -2.61
N PRO A 28 5.76 -28.28 -3.35
CA PRO A 28 5.86 -28.23 -4.80
C PRO A 28 4.52 -27.79 -5.43
N PRO A 29 4.51 -27.31 -6.69
CA PRO A 29 3.29 -26.81 -7.35
C PRO A 29 2.12 -27.81 -7.38
N ARG A 30 2.42 -29.11 -7.33
CA ARG A 30 1.40 -30.18 -7.30
C ARG A 30 0.61 -30.24 -5.99
N GLU A 31 1.22 -29.77 -4.90
CA GLU A 31 0.63 -29.76 -3.55
C GLU A 31 0.51 -28.30 -3.07
N SER A 32 0.16 -27.41 -3.99
CA SER A 32 0.07 -25.98 -3.69
C SER A 32 -0.93 -25.70 -2.57
N ILE A 33 -0.57 -24.76 -1.70
CA ILE A 33 -1.45 -24.32 -0.62
C ILE A 33 -2.56 -23.46 -1.23
N ASN A 34 -3.81 -23.90 -1.05
CA ASN A 34 -5.00 -23.16 -1.47
C ASN A 34 -5.26 -22.01 -0.49
N LEU A 35 -5.31 -20.80 -1.01
CA LEU A 35 -5.64 -19.58 -0.26
C LEU A 35 -7.00 -19.04 -0.71
N PRO A 36 -7.63 -18.18 0.10
CA PRO A 36 -8.86 -17.48 -0.29
C PRO A 36 -8.71 -16.76 -1.64
N PHE A 37 -9.84 -16.49 -2.31
CA PHE A 37 -9.88 -15.80 -3.60
C PHE A 37 -9.14 -16.52 -4.72
N SER A 38 -9.27 -17.85 -4.79
CA SER A 38 -8.69 -18.67 -5.88
C SER A 38 -7.20 -18.40 -6.09
N SER A 39 -6.47 -18.27 -4.99
CA SER A 39 -5.03 -17.98 -4.99
C SER A 39 -4.26 -19.20 -4.50
N PHE A 40 -3.02 -19.36 -4.96
CA PHE A 40 -2.19 -20.51 -4.64
C PHE A 40 -0.79 -20.05 -4.21
N LEU A 41 -0.23 -20.71 -3.21
CA LEU A 41 1.13 -20.46 -2.74
C LEU A 41 1.95 -21.75 -2.77
N ASN A 42 3.14 -21.68 -3.36
CA ASN A 42 4.09 -22.80 -3.46
C ASN A 42 5.53 -22.29 -3.61
N GLN A 43 6.49 -23.21 -3.75
CA GLN A 43 7.91 -22.87 -3.95
C GLN A 43 8.22 -22.03 -5.20
N ARG A 44 7.32 -22.00 -6.21
CA ARG A 44 7.44 -21.16 -7.40
C ARG A 44 6.79 -19.79 -7.22
N GLY A 45 6.34 -19.46 -6.02
CA GLY A 45 5.79 -18.16 -5.67
C GLY A 45 4.28 -18.16 -5.45
N PHE A 46 3.68 -16.98 -5.61
CA PHE A 46 2.28 -16.73 -5.28
C PHE A 46 1.48 -16.47 -6.56
N TYR A 47 0.39 -17.22 -6.74
CA TYR A 47 -0.50 -17.13 -7.88
C TYR A 47 -1.83 -16.53 -7.44
N PHE A 48 -2.34 -15.56 -8.20
CA PHE A 48 -3.66 -14.97 -7.97
C PHE A 48 -4.35 -14.64 -9.31
N PRO A 49 -5.66 -14.38 -9.32
CA PRO A 49 -6.39 -14.11 -10.56
C PRO A 49 -5.86 -12.89 -11.30
N ARG A 50 -5.56 -13.05 -12.60
CA ARG A 50 -5.09 -11.96 -13.46
C ARG A 50 -6.28 -11.31 -14.15
N ALA A 51 -6.38 -9.99 -14.06
CA ALA A 51 -7.28 -9.23 -14.92
C ALA A 51 -6.76 -9.24 -16.36
N VAL A 52 -7.56 -9.77 -17.27
CA VAL A 52 -7.31 -9.79 -18.72
C VAL A 52 -8.20 -8.73 -19.35
N TRP A 53 -7.55 -7.75 -19.97
CA TRP A 53 -8.19 -6.65 -20.67
C TRP A 53 -8.46 -7.08 -22.11
N GLY A 54 -9.72 -7.31 -22.45
CA GLY A 54 -10.14 -7.62 -23.82
C GLY A 54 -10.28 -6.38 -24.70
N ASP A 55 -10.65 -6.60 -25.95
CA ASP A 55 -10.88 -5.53 -26.92
C ASP A 55 -11.98 -4.57 -26.43
N GLY A 56 -11.76 -3.26 -26.59
CA GLY A 56 -12.68 -2.22 -26.08
C GLY A 56 -12.42 -1.77 -24.64
N SER A 57 -11.51 -2.40 -23.91
CA SER A 57 -11.09 -1.97 -22.55
C SER A 57 -10.61 -0.52 -22.46
N TRP A 58 -10.04 0.01 -23.55
CA TRP A 58 -9.60 1.39 -23.64
C TRP A 58 -10.74 2.40 -23.46
N LEU A 59 -11.98 2.03 -23.80
CA LEU A 59 -13.18 2.87 -23.61
C LEU A 59 -13.44 3.15 -22.13
N ILE A 60 -13.12 2.21 -21.25
CA ILE A 60 -13.27 2.37 -19.79
C ILE A 60 -12.30 3.44 -19.28
N LEU A 61 -11.05 3.43 -19.76
CA LEU A 61 -10.06 4.44 -19.40
C LEU A 61 -10.44 5.82 -19.93
N VAL A 62 -10.93 5.90 -21.18
CA VAL A 62 -11.42 7.15 -21.76
C VAL A 62 -12.64 7.67 -21.00
N ALA A 63 -13.59 6.80 -20.65
CA ALA A 63 -14.76 7.17 -19.86
C ALA A 63 -14.40 7.63 -18.44
N LEU A 64 -13.35 7.05 -17.84
CA LEU A 64 -12.83 7.50 -16.54
C LEU A 64 -12.24 8.91 -16.64
N LEU A 65 -11.40 9.16 -17.66
CA LEU A 65 -10.82 10.49 -17.90
C LEU A 65 -11.90 11.54 -18.17
N LEU A 66 -12.91 11.21 -18.98
CA LEU A 66 -14.07 12.07 -19.23
C LEU A 66 -14.88 12.31 -17.96
N GLY A 67 -15.09 11.27 -17.13
CA GLY A 67 -15.77 11.39 -15.85
C GLY A 67 -15.04 12.33 -14.88
N ILE A 68 -13.71 12.24 -14.80
CA ILE A 68 -12.88 13.15 -14.00
C ILE A 68 -12.98 14.58 -14.55
N ALA A 69 -12.88 14.77 -15.87
CA ALA A 69 -12.99 16.09 -16.49
C ALA A 69 -14.37 16.73 -16.27
N MET A 70 -15.44 15.97 -16.41
CA MET A 70 -16.80 16.45 -16.16
C MET A 70 -17.06 16.71 -14.67
N ALA A 71 -16.58 15.85 -13.78
CA ALA A 71 -16.64 16.07 -12.33
C ALA A 71 -15.92 17.37 -11.93
N TRP A 72 -14.75 17.63 -12.50
CA TRP A 72 -14.02 18.88 -12.30
C TRP A 72 -14.80 20.10 -12.83
N PHE A 73 -15.41 20.00 -14.01
CA PHE A 73 -16.22 21.08 -14.58
C PHE A 73 -17.46 21.38 -13.74
N VAL A 74 -18.17 20.34 -13.28
CA VAL A 74 -19.33 20.47 -12.39
C VAL A 74 -18.92 21.11 -11.06
N ALA A 75 -17.82 20.65 -10.45
CA ALA A 75 -17.30 21.24 -9.22
C ALA A 75 -16.96 22.73 -9.39
N ARG A 76 -16.31 23.09 -10.51
CA ARG A 76 -15.96 24.48 -10.82
C ARG A 76 -17.20 25.36 -10.98
N LYS A 77 -18.19 24.89 -11.74
CA LYS A 77 -19.45 25.63 -12.00
C LYS A 77 -20.34 25.72 -10.76
N ALA A 78 -20.39 24.68 -9.95
CA ALA A 78 -21.09 24.67 -8.67
C ALA A 78 -20.50 25.69 -7.70
N ARG A 79 -19.17 25.80 -7.61
CA ARG A 79 -18.50 26.79 -6.77
C ARG A 79 -18.80 28.22 -7.22
N GLN A 80 -18.79 28.48 -8.53
CA GLN A 80 -19.17 29.78 -9.09
C GLN A 80 -20.63 30.13 -8.77
N ARG A 81 -21.56 29.17 -8.91
CA ARG A 81 -22.97 29.35 -8.56
C ARG A 81 -23.17 29.62 -7.07
N GLN A 82 -22.45 28.90 -6.20
CA GLN A 82 -22.50 29.12 -4.76
C GLN A 82 -22.00 30.51 -4.37
N MET A 83 -20.93 31.01 -5.01
CA MET A 83 -20.43 32.36 -4.79
C MET A 83 -21.43 33.45 -5.25
N ALA A 84 -22.18 33.20 -6.32
CA ALA A 84 -23.14 34.17 -6.86
C ALA A 84 -24.52 34.15 -6.19
N THR A 85 -24.99 32.97 -5.74
CA THR A 85 -26.39 32.76 -5.30
C THR A 85 -26.53 32.19 -3.89
N GLY A 86 -25.42 31.82 -3.24
CA GLY A 86 -25.42 31.19 -1.91
C GLY A 86 -25.93 29.74 -1.87
N GLN A 87 -26.55 29.24 -2.94
CA GLN A 87 -27.10 27.88 -2.99
C GLN A 87 -26.00 26.84 -3.20
N GLN A 88 -26.01 25.79 -2.38
CA GLN A 88 -25.07 24.68 -2.47
C GLN A 88 -25.60 23.63 -3.45
N PHE A 89 -24.76 23.18 -4.37
CA PHE A 89 -25.05 22.04 -5.25
C PHE A 89 -24.35 20.78 -4.71
N PRO A 90 -24.98 19.58 -4.75
CA PRO A 90 -24.38 18.35 -4.23
C PRO A 90 -23.28 17.79 -5.15
N VAL A 91 -22.14 18.49 -5.21
CA VAL A 91 -20.98 18.14 -6.05
C VAL A 91 -20.47 16.73 -5.75
N PHE A 92 -20.43 16.32 -4.48
CA PHE A 92 -19.89 15.00 -4.10
C PHE A 92 -20.62 13.84 -4.79
N TRP A 93 -21.96 13.83 -4.74
CA TRP A 93 -22.76 12.76 -5.35
C TRP A 93 -22.69 12.79 -6.87
N THR A 94 -22.75 13.98 -7.48
CA THR A 94 -22.66 14.11 -8.94
C THR A 94 -21.29 13.76 -9.49
N SER A 95 -20.21 14.17 -8.84
CA SER A 95 -18.85 13.79 -9.22
C SER A 95 -18.61 12.29 -9.06
N THR A 96 -19.08 11.70 -7.96
CA THR A 96 -19.01 10.24 -7.76
C THR A 96 -19.80 9.50 -8.85
N ALA A 97 -21.01 9.95 -9.17
CA ALA A 97 -21.83 9.37 -10.24
C ALA A 97 -21.17 9.49 -11.61
N LEU A 98 -20.47 10.59 -11.91
CA LEU A 98 -19.75 10.75 -13.18
C LEU A 98 -18.49 9.89 -13.24
N ILE A 99 -17.69 9.87 -12.18
CA ILE A 99 -16.41 9.14 -12.13
C ILE A 99 -16.64 7.63 -12.13
N ILE A 100 -17.70 7.13 -11.50
CA ILE A 100 -18.01 5.70 -11.46
C ILE A 100 -18.97 5.31 -12.58
N GLY A 101 -20.02 6.10 -12.81
CA GLY A 101 -21.08 5.77 -13.75
C GLY A 101 -20.62 5.75 -15.20
N LEU A 102 -19.74 6.67 -15.64
CA LEU A 102 -19.27 6.68 -17.02
C LEU A 102 -18.39 5.47 -17.36
N PRO A 103 -17.37 5.10 -16.55
CA PRO A 103 -16.65 3.84 -16.75
C PRO A 103 -17.56 2.61 -16.73
N LEU A 104 -18.57 2.59 -15.86
CA LEU A 104 -19.50 1.46 -15.75
C LEU A 104 -20.40 1.36 -17.01
N LEU A 105 -20.88 2.49 -17.54
CA LEU A 105 -21.59 2.53 -18.81
C LEU A 105 -20.69 2.09 -19.97
N ALA A 106 -19.46 2.59 -20.04
CA ALA A 106 -18.50 2.16 -21.06
C ALA A 106 -18.18 0.66 -20.95
N TYR A 107 -18.06 0.14 -19.74
CA TYR A 107 -17.86 -1.29 -19.45
C TYR A 107 -19.04 -2.15 -19.93
N ALA A 108 -20.28 -1.72 -19.69
CA ALA A 108 -21.47 -2.41 -20.15
C ALA A 108 -21.63 -2.33 -21.69
N LEU A 109 -21.37 -1.17 -22.29
CA LEU A 109 -21.48 -0.95 -23.74
C LEU A 109 -20.40 -1.69 -24.53
N SER A 110 -19.21 -1.90 -23.93
CA SER A 110 -18.13 -2.69 -24.53
C SER A 110 -18.30 -4.21 -24.35
N GLY A 111 -19.41 -4.65 -23.76
CA GLY A 111 -19.72 -6.08 -23.63
C GLY A 111 -18.92 -6.81 -22.55
N PHE A 112 -18.60 -6.13 -21.45
CA PHE A 112 -17.85 -6.69 -20.32
C PHE A 112 -16.45 -7.20 -20.73
N PRO A 113 -15.57 -6.33 -21.29
CA PRO A 113 -14.28 -6.74 -21.83
C PRO A 113 -13.25 -7.14 -20.75
N LEU A 114 -13.56 -6.95 -19.47
CA LEU A 114 -12.71 -7.35 -18.36
C LEU A 114 -13.04 -8.78 -17.96
N SER A 115 -12.15 -9.71 -18.25
CA SER A 115 -12.25 -11.09 -17.77
C SER A 115 -11.16 -11.37 -16.74
N PHE A 116 -11.41 -12.37 -15.88
CA PHE A 116 -10.43 -12.81 -14.90
C PHE A 116 -9.93 -14.19 -15.29
N ASP A 117 -8.62 -14.29 -15.51
CA ASP A 117 -7.95 -15.57 -15.68
C ASP A 117 -7.55 -16.11 -14.31
N TYR A 118 -8.20 -17.20 -13.91
CA TYR A 118 -8.01 -17.83 -12.62
C TYR A 118 -6.89 -18.87 -12.71
N PRO A 119 -5.95 -18.89 -11.75
CA PRO A 119 -4.91 -19.90 -11.74
C PRO A 119 -5.54 -21.28 -11.56
N LYS A 120 -5.20 -22.22 -12.45
CA LYS A 120 -5.66 -23.61 -12.43
C LYS A 120 -4.49 -24.53 -12.14
N GLN A 121 -4.69 -25.45 -11.20
CA GLN A 121 -3.69 -26.46 -10.84
C GLN A 121 -3.73 -27.59 -11.87
N SER A 122 -2.65 -27.74 -12.64
CA SER A 122 -2.44 -28.86 -13.55
C SER A 122 -1.54 -29.92 -12.89
N THR A 123 -1.41 -31.09 -13.51
CA THR A 123 -0.68 -32.26 -12.99
C THR A 123 0.79 -31.97 -12.67
N PHE A 124 1.42 -31.03 -13.40
CA PHE A 124 2.86 -30.71 -13.27
C PHE A 124 3.15 -29.24 -12.95
N ASN A 125 2.18 -28.34 -13.11
CA ASN A 125 2.36 -26.90 -12.88
C ASN A 125 1.04 -26.18 -12.61
N LEU A 126 1.10 -24.96 -12.10
CA LEU A 126 -0.02 -24.02 -12.17
C LEU A 126 0.05 -23.24 -13.48
N THR A 127 -1.10 -23.11 -14.15
CA THR A 127 -1.23 -22.36 -15.40
C THR A 127 -2.33 -21.32 -15.26
N GLY A 128 -2.12 -20.15 -15.88
CA GLY A 128 -3.04 -19.02 -15.78
C GLY A 128 -2.81 -18.15 -14.55
N GLY A 129 -3.54 -17.05 -14.49
CA GLY A 129 -3.42 -16.05 -13.44
C GLY A 129 -2.12 -15.23 -13.52
N PHE A 130 -1.85 -14.48 -12.46
CA PHE A 130 -0.64 -13.70 -12.28
C PHE A 130 0.25 -14.40 -11.27
N GLN A 131 1.53 -14.56 -11.61
CA GLN A 131 2.53 -15.18 -10.74
C GLN A 131 3.47 -14.11 -10.20
N VAL A 132 3.48 -13.93 -8.89
CA VAL A 132 4.55 -13.24 -8.18
C VAL A 132 5.65 -14.23 -7.91
N ARG A 133 6.81 -14.01 -8.53
CA ARG A 133 7.96 -14.91 -8.38
C ARG A 133 8.53 -14.87 -6.95
N PRO A 134 9.10 -15.98 -6.45
CA PRO A 134 9.59 -16.06 -5.08
C PRO A 134 10.76 -15.10 -4.82
N GLU A 135 11.55 -14.75 -5.83
CA GLU A 135 12.64 -13.76 -5.73
C GLU A 135 12.09 -12.37 -5.41
N PHE A 136 10.99 -11.97 -6.03
CA PHE A 136 10.35 -10.70 -5.72
C PHE A 136 9.73 -10.73 -4.32
N LEU A 137 9.04 -11.82 -3.96
CA LEU A 137 8.44 -11.97 -2.64
C LEU A 137 9.50 -11.93 -1.53
N SER A 138 10.65 -12.59 -1.71
CA SER A 138 11.73 -12.58 -0.72
C SER A 138 12.33 -11.19 -0.56
N LEU A 139 12.59 -10.47 -1.66
CA LEU A 139 13.05 -9.07 -1.64
C LEU A 139 12.04 -8.17 -0.93
N TYR A 140 10.76 -8.26 -1.30
CA TYR A 140 9.69 -7.47 -0.71
C TYR A 140 9.56 -7.70 0.79
N LEU A 141 9.52 -8.95 1.24
CA LEU A 141 9.39 -9.30 2.65
C LEU A 141 10.64 -8.89 3.45
N ALA A 142 11.83 -9.16 2.92
CA ALA A 142 13.09 -8.84 3.58
C ALA A 142 13.26 -7.33 3.78
N LEU A 143 13.09 -6.54 2.71
CA LEU A 143 13.22 -5.09 2.78
C LEU A 143 12.14 -4.45 3.64
N SER A 144 10.91 -4.99 3.62
CA SER A 144 9.82 -4.52 4.49
C SER A 144 10.15 -4.76 5.96
N CYS A 145 10.56 -5.98 6.34
CA CYS A 145 10.90 -6.29 7.72
C CYS A 145 12.11 -5.49 8.22
N TYR A 146 13.17 -5.44 7.42
CA TYR A 146 14.37 -4.66 7.70
C TYR A 146 14.04 -3.18 7.91
N THR A 147 13.34 -2.56 6.95
CA THR A 147 13.02 -1.13 7.01
C THR A 147 12.07 -0.81 8.16
N ALA A 148 11.08 -1.68 8.42
CA ALA A 148 10.18 -1.51 9.56
C ALA A 148 10.94 -1.52 10.90
N ALA A 149 11.94 -2.38 11.06
CA ALA A 149 12.76 -2.41 12.27
C ALA A 149 13.57 -1.11 12.46
N PHE A 150 14.17 -0.58 11.39
CA PHE A 150 14.89 0.70 11.44
C PHE A 150 13.95 1.88 11.72
N ILE A 151 12.80 1.95 11.06
CA ILE A 151 11.80 3.01 11.29
C ILE A 151 11.30 2.96 12.74
N ALA A 152 10.99 1.78 13.26
CA ALA A 152 10.55 1.61 14.64
C ALA A 152 11.60 2.16 15.64
N GLU A 153 12.88 1.90 15.39
CA GLU A 153 13.95 2.45 16.21
C GLU A 153 14.04 3.97 16.10
N ILE A 154 14.01 4.52 14.89
CA ILE A 154 14.08 5.96 14.66
C ILE A 154 12.95 6.67 15.42
N VAL A 155 11.73 6.14 15.33
CA VAL A 155 10.57 6.68 16.05
C VAL A 155 10.76 6.56 17.56
N ARG A 156 11.23 5.40 18.06
CA ARG A 156 11.50 5.19 19.49
C ARG A 156 12.57 6.17 20.01
N ALA A 157 13.64 6.36 19.26
CA ALA A 157 14.71 7.30 19.59
C ALA A 157 14.21 8.75 19.57
N GLY A 158 13.38 9.10 18.58
CA GLY A 158 12.76 10.42 18.48
C GLY A 158 11.83 10.74 19.65
N ILE A 159 11.01 9.78 20.09
CA ILE A 159 10.15 9.95 21.28
C ILE A 159 11.01 10.09 22.55
N ARG A 160 12.05 9.24 22.71
CA ARG A 160 12.95 9.33 23.87
C ARG A 160 13.85 10.57 23.87
N GLY A 161 14.05 11.20 22.71
CA GLY A 161 14.80 12.44 22.57
C GLY A 161 14.06 13.68 23.07
N VAL A 162 12.74 13.59 23.32
CA VAL A 162 11.98 14.68 23.95
C VAL A 162 12.25 14.71 25.45
N SER A 163 12.57 15.89 26.00
CA SER A 163 12.86 16.06 27.43
C SER A 163 11.67 15.62 28.30
N LYS A 164 11.95 14.79 29.31
CA LYS A 164 10.94 14.34 30.30
C LYS A 164 10.27 15.50 31.03
N GLY A 165 11.00 16.60 31.27
CA GLY A 165 10.46 17.78 31.93
C GLY A 165 9.29 18.42 31.18
N GLN A 166 9.21 18.30 29.85
CA GLN A 166 8.06 18.76 29.06
C GLN A 166 6.81 17.92 29.35
N THR A 167 6.98 16.61 29.47
CA THR A 167 5.91 15.67 29.83
C THR A 167 5.45 15.90 31.27
N GLU A 168 6.38 16.09 32.20
CA GLU A 168 6.10 16.35 33.62
C GLU A 168 5.41 17.70 33.83
N ALA A 169 5.87 18.76 33.16
CA ALA A 169 5.22 20.07 33.20
C ALA A 169 3.80 20.02 32.63
N ALA A 170 3.60 19.34 31.51
CA ALA A 170 2.28 19.16 30.91
C ALA A 170 1.33 18.38 31.84
N ALA A 171 1.84 17.36 32.53
CA ALA A 171 1.09 16.62 33.54
C ALA A 171 0.75 17.49 34.76
N ALA A 172 1.65 18.36 35.21
CA ALA A 172 1.41 19.31 36.30
C ALA A 172 0.32 20.35 35.96
N LEU A 173 0.14 20.67 34.67
CA LEU A 173 -0.97 21.49 34.16
C LEU A 173 -2.30 20.72 34.04
N GLY A 174 -2.36 19.48 34.52
CA GLY A 174 -3.59 18.66 34.55
C GLY A 174 -3.88 17.92 33.24
N LEU A 175 -2.95 17.90 32.28
CA LEU A 175 -3.16 17.14 31.03
C LEU A 175 -3.01 15.63 31.27
N ARG A 176 -3.89 14.85 30.62
CA ARG A 176 -3.80 13.39 30.61
C ARG A 176 -2.75 12.91 29.60
N ALA A 177 -2.26 11.68 29.76
CA ALA A 177 -1.19 11.11 28.92
C ALA A 177 -1.46 11.17 27.40
N GLY A 178 -2.72 11.00 26.96
CA GLY A 178 -3.09 11.09 25.54
C GLY A 178 -2.85 12.49 24.95
N PRO A 179 -3.46 13.56 25.50
CA PRO A 179 -3.16 14.94 25.12
C PRO A 179 -1.68 15.31 25.21
N ILE A 180 -0.96 14.87 26.25
CA ILE A 180 0.49 15.11 26.37
C ILE A 180 1.24 14.49 25.19
N LEU A 181 0.95 13.22 24.87
CA LEU A 181 1.57 12.54 23.74
C LEU A 181 1.27 13.26 22.43
N ARG A 182 0.01 13.63 22.18
CA ARG A 182 -0.43 14.23 20.92
C ARG A 182 0.01 15.67 20.72
N LEU A 183 -0.01 16.49 21.78
CA LEU A 183 0.18 17.94 21.69
C LEU A 183 1.60 18.38 22.06
N VAL A 184 2.31 17.61 22.88
CA VAL A 184 3.64 17.97 23.38
C VAL A 184 4.70 17.06 22.78
N VAL A 185 4.60 15.75 22.99
CA VAL A 185 5.66 14.80 22.65
C VAL A 185 5.75 14.57 21.14
N ILE A 186 4.66 14.21 20.46
CA ILE A 186 4.68 13.88 19.03
C ILE A 186 5.19 15.05 18.17
N PRO A 187 4.70 16.30 18.31
CA PRO A 187 5.17 17.41 17.48
C PRO A 187 6.67 17.68 17.63
N GLN A 188 7.24 17.48 18.82
CA GLN A 188 8.67 17.64 19.09
C GLN A 188 9.47 16.43 18.58
N ALA A 189 9.03 15.21 18.88
CA ALA A 189 9.64 13.97 18.40
C ALA A 189 9.72 13.93 16.87
N MET A 190 8.70 14.41 16.15
CA MET A 190 8.71 14.46 14.69
C MET A 190 9.89 15.25 14.13
N ARG A 191 10.34 16.33 14.79
CA ARG A 191 11.51 17.10 14.36
C ARG A 191 12.81 16.30 14.46
N ILE A 192 12.88 15.36 15.41
CA ILE A 192 14.02 14.46 15.61
C ILE A 192 13.93 13.26 14.63
N VAL A 193 12.72 12.79 14.33
CA VAL A 193 12.44 11.61 13.50
C VAL A 193 12.64 11.88 12.00
N ILE A 194 12.24 13.05 11.49
CA ILE A 194 12.22 13.34 10.04
C ILE A 194 13.60 13.22 9.37
N PRO A 195 14.69 13.80 9.91
CA PRO A 195 16.00 13.70 9.26
C PRO A 195 16.50 12.25 9.05
N PRO A 196 16.57 11.38 10.09
CA PRO A 196 17.00 9.99 9.91
C PRO A 196 16.02 9.15 9.09
N LEU A 197 14.70 9.43 9.12
CA LEU A 197 13.76 8.76 8.22
C LEU A 197 14.09 9.04 6.74
N THR A 198 14.47 10.26 6.40
CA THR A 198 14.86 10.62 5.04
C THR A 198 16.04 9.78 4.57
N SER A 199 17.08 9.64 5.41
CA SER A 199 18.21 8.75 5.13
C SER A 199 17.78 7.29 4.99
N GLN A 200 16.82 6.82 5.81
CA GLN A 200 16.30 5.46 5.71
C GLN A 200 15.55 5.21 4.38
N TYR A 201 14.79 6.17 3.87
CA TYR A 201 14.14 6.06 2.56
C TYR A 201 15.15 6.06 1.40
N LEU A 202 16.21 6.86 1.50
CA LEU A 202 17.32 6.81 0.54
C LEU A 202 18.01 5.44 0.55
N ASN A 203 18.22 4.86 1.74
CA ASN A 203 18.79 3.52 1.88
C ASN A 203 17.85 2.44 1.33
N LEU A 204 16.54 2.53 1.57
CA LEU A 204 15.57 1.61 0.96
C LEU A 204 15.65 1.64 -0.57
N THR A 205 15.74 2.83 -1.16
CA THR A 205 15.85 3.01 -2.61
C THR A 205 17.14 2.38 -3.15
N LYS A 206 18.26 2.54 -2.45
CA LYS A 206 19.54 1.89 -2.80
C LYS A 206 19.49 0.37 -2.62
N ASN A 207 18.83 -0.12 -1.59
CA ASN A 207 18.72 -1.55 -1.31
C ASN A 207 17.72 -2.25 -2.25
N SER A 208 16.76 -1.53 -2.82
CA SER A 208 15.82 -2.09 -3.80
C SER A 208 16.44 -2.39 -5.17
N SER A 209 17.66 -1.91 -5.43
CA SER A 209 18.40 -2.24 -6.65
C SER A 209 19.33 -3.46 -6.50
N LEU A 210 19.39 -4.08 -5.31
CA LEU A 210 20.07 -5.35 -5.08
C LEU A 210 19.27 -6.50 -5.71
#